data_AF-M6RIG3-F1
#
_entry.id   AF-M6RIG3-F1
#
_cell.length_a   1.000
_cell.length_b   1.000
_cell.length_c   1.000
_cell.angle_alpha   90.00
_cell.angle_beta   90.00
_cell.angle_gamma   90.00
#
_symmetry.space_group_name_H-M   'P 1'
#
loop_
_entity.id
_entity.type
_entity.pdbx_description
1 polymer ?
#
loop_
_entity_poly.entity_id
_entity_poly.type
_entity_poly.pdbx_seq_one_letter_code
_entity_poly.pdbx_strand_id
1 'polypeptide(L)' 'MKEEVLYFSEVKFWKEFKFFDPRFTFNLAKQTKMRKAAKGFLAENLSFQNHFVSFCLVSVNEKKGCKYYLDLF' A
#
# COMPACT_ATOMS: atom_id res chain seq x y z
N MET A 1 -11.49 -2.52 20.96
CA MET A 1 -10.33 -1.65 20.65
C MET A 1 -10.11 -1.74 19.15
N LYS A 2 -10.05 -0.63 18.40
CA LYS A 2 -9.53 -0.68 17.04
C LYS A 2 -8.04 -0.95 17.18
N GLU A 3 -7.62 -2.13 16.78
CA GLU A 3 -6.21 -2.51 16.75
C GLU A 3 -5.46 -1.48 15.91
N GLU A 4 -4.30 -1.02 16.37
CA GLU A 4 -3.54 0.03 15.68
C GLU A 4 -2.92 -0.57 14.41
N VAL A 5 -3.48 -0.24 13.25
CA VAL A 5 -3.01 -0.71 11.94
C VAL A 5 -2.06 0.32 11.32
N LEU A 6 -0.89 -0.13 10.91
CA LEU A 6 0.03 0.63 10.07
C LEU A 6 -0.23 0.34 8.60
N TYR A 7 -0.58 1.40 7.88
CA TYR A 7 -0.84 1.33 6.44
C TYR A 7 0.40 1.70 5.62
N PHE A 8 0.96 0.72 4.91
CA PHE A 8 2.03 0.92 3.95
C PHE A 8 1.43 1.08 2.55
N SER A 9 1.30 2.33 2.10
CA SER A 9 0.61 2.66 0.86
C SER A 9 1.56 2.85 -0.32
N GLU A 10 1.36 2.09 -1.39
CA GLU A 10 1.92 2.45 -2.71
C GLU A 10 1.05 3.56 -3.31
N VAL A 11 1.68 4.66 -3.74
CA VAL A 11 0.99 5.73 -4.46
C VAL A 11 1.32 5.62 -5.94
N LYS A 12 0.28 5.55 -6.79
CA LYS A 12 0.43 5.52 -8.25
C LYS A 12 -0.42 6.58 -8.92
N PHE A 13 0.24 7.43 -9.70
CA PHE A 13 -0.44 8.27 -10.66
C PHE A 13 -0.86 7.44 -11.87
N TRP A 14 -2.10 7.63 -12.33
CA TRP A 14 -2.63 6.90 -13.48
C TRP A 14 -3.37 7.83 -14.45
N LYS A 15 -2.93 7.78 -15.71
CA LYS A 15 -3.62 8.40 -16.83
C LYS A 15 -4.56 7.34 -17.43
N GLU A 16 -5.86 7.62 -17.45
CA GLU A 16 -6.91 6.63 -17.78
C GLU A 16 -6.63 5.90 -19.11
N PHE A 17 -6.25 4.62 -19.03
CA PHE A 17 -6.35 3.67 -20.14
C PHE A 17 -7.56 2.76 -19.90
N LYS A 18 -8.34 2.48 -20.95
CA LYS A 18 -9.63 1.75 -20.86
C LYS A 18 -9.56 0.35 -20.21
N PHE A 19 -8.38 -0.26 -20.09
CA PHE A 19 -8.25 -1.69 -19.72
C PHE A 19 -7.28 -2.00 -18.58
N PHE A 20 -6.77 -1.00 -17.85
CA PHE A 20 -5.80 -1.26 -16.77
C PHE A 20 -6.40 -1.06 -15.38
N ASP A 21 -6.35 -2.11 -14.56
CA ASP A 21 -6.62 -2.04 -13.13
C ASP A 21 -5.33 -1.73 -12.36
N PRO A 22 -5.26 -0.63 -11.60
CA PRO A 22 -4.03 -0.25 -10.89
C PRO A 22 -3.57 -1.28 -9.86
N ARG A 23 -4.45 -2.19 -9.41
CA ARG A 23 -4.09 -3.32 -8.53
C ARG A 23 -3.11 -4.30 -9.19
N PHE A 24 -3.05 -4.38 -10.52
CA PHE A 24 -2.06 -5.19 -11.23
C PHE A 24 -0.60 -4.74 -11.00
N THR A 25 -0.41 -3.55 -10.41
CA THR A 25 0.90 -3.11 -9.90
C THR A 25 1.50 -4.08 -8.87
N PHE A 26 0.67 -4.82 -8.11
CA PHE A 26 1.14 -5.71 -7.04
C PHE A 26 1.46 -7.13 -7.52
N ASN A 27 2.41 -7.24 -8.44
CA ASN A 27 3.06 -8.52 -8.69
C ASN A 27 3.90 -8.97 -7.48
N LEU A 28 4.32 -10.24 -7.48
CA LEU A 28 5.08 -10.84 -6.37
C LEU A 28 6.34 -10.03 -6.01
N ALA A 29 7.04 -9.50 -7.01
CA ALA A 29 8.24 -8.69 -6.80
C ALA A 29 7.92 -7.39 -6.05
N LYS A 30 6.82 -6.71 -6.41
CA LYS A 30 6.37 -5.49 -5.74
C LYS A 30 5.93 -5.78 -4.31
N GLN A 31 5.13 -6.83 -4.10
CA GLN A 31 4.69 -7.24 -2.76
C GLN A 31 5.90 -7.55 -1.87
N THR A 32 6.89 -8.26 -2.39
CA THR A 32 8.13 -8.60 -1.67
C THR A 32 8.90 -7.35 -1.26
N LYS A 33 9.03 -6.35 -2.15
CA LYS A 33 9.68 -5.08 -1.84
C LYS A 33 8.95 -4.32 -0.73
N MET A 34 7.61 -4.26 -0.78
CA MET A 34 6.81 -3.58 0.24
C MET A 34 6.92 -4.27 1.60
N ARG A 35 6.85 -5.62 1.63
CA ARG A 35 7.08 -6.40 2.86
C ARG A 35 8.48 -6.15 3.44
N LYS A 36 9.51 -6.09 2.60
CA LYS A 36 10.87 -5.77 3.04
C LYS A 36 10.97 -4.37 3.64
N ALA A 37 10.35 -3.38 3.01
CA ALA A 37 10.32 -2.01 3.52
C ALA A 37 9.60 -1.91 4.87
N ALA A 38 8.43 -2.54 5.00
CA ALA A 38 7.69 -2.58 6.27
C ALA A 38 8.49 -3.27 7.38
N LYS A 39 9.13 -4.41 7.10
CA LYS A 39 10.01 -5.09 8.06
C LYS A 39 11.17 -4.19 8.51
N GLY A 40 11.80 -3.47 7.58
CA GLY A 40 12.87 -2.52 7.92
C GLY A 40 12.36 -1.41 8.84
N PHE A 41 11.25 -0.77 8.48
CA PHE A 41 10.63 0.28 9.30
C PHE A 41 10.30 -0.20 10.72
N LEU A 42 9.70 -1.39 10.87
CA LEU A 42 9.35 -1.96 12.17
C LEU A 42 10.58 -2.34 13.01
N ALA A 43 11.67 -2.76 12.38
CA ALA A 43 12.93 -3.06 13.08
C ALA A 43 13.57 -1.80 13.66
N GLU A 44 13.44 -0.66 12.97
CA GLU A 44 13.96 0.64 13.42
C GLU A 44 13.04 1.32 14.45
N ASN A 45 11.73 1.01 14.44
CA ASN A 45 10.72 1.68 15.25
C ASN A 45 9.96 0.69 16.15
N LEU A 46 10.59 0.32 17.27
CA LEU A 46 10.11 -0.72 18.18
C LEU A 46 8.71 -0.46 18.76
N SER A 47 8.30 0.80 18.90
CA SER A 47 6.96 1.17 19.36
C SER A 47 5.83 0.60 18.51
N PHE A 48 6.12 0.26 17.26
CA PHE A 48 5.15 -0.25 16.30
C PHE A 48 5.16 -1.78 16.15
N GLN A 49 5.98 -2.52 16.90
CA GLN A 49 6.08 -3.99 16.73
C GLN A 49 4.78 -4.74 17.00
N ASN A 50 3.90 -4.19 17.83
CA ASN A 50 2.60 -4.79 18.16
C ASN A 50 1.46 -4.32 17.22
N HIS A 51 1.77 -3.49 16.21
CA HIS A 51 0.78 -3.01 15.26
C HIS A 51 0.58 -4.03 14.13
N PHE A 52 -0.65 -4.11 13.62
CA PHE A 52 -0.92 -4.84 12.40
C PHE A 52 -0.41 -4.05 11.19
N VAL A 53 0.06 -4.76 10.17
CA VAL A 53 0.53 -4.15 8.92
C VAL A 53 -0.50 -4.42 7.83
N SER A 54 -0.90 -3.38 7.11
CA SER A 54 -1.75 -3.48 5.93
C SER A 54 -1.06 -2.81 4.74
N PHE A 55 -1.00 -3.51 3.60
CA PHE A 55 -0.48 -2.97 2.36
C PHE A 55 -1.61 -2.41 1.47
N CYS A 56 -1.45 -1.16 1.06
CA CYS A 56 -2.51 -0.38 0.41
C CYS A 56 -2.07 0.21 -0.93
N LEU A 57 -3.03 0.67 -1.72
CA LEU A 57 -2.81 1.46 -2.93
C LEU A 57 -3.63 2.74 -2.90
N VAL A 58 -2.95 3.84 -3.19
CA VAL A 58 -3.59 5.11 -3.53
C VAL A 58 -3.38 5.34 -5.01
N SER A 59 -4.45 5.23 -5.78
CA SER A 59 -4.46 5.57 -7.21
C SER A 59 -4.89 7.02 -7.36
N VAL A 60 -4.00 7.86 -7.90
CA VAL A 60 -4.24 9.27 -8.17
C VAL A 60 -4.50 9.44 -9.66
N ASN A 61 -5.58 10.12 -10.04
CA ASN A 61 -5.85 10.45 -11.44
C ASN A 61 -6.12 11.95 -11.63
N GLU A 62 -5.98 12.43 -12.87
CA GLU A 62 -6.14 13.86 -13.19
C GLU A 62 -7.60 14.35 -13.07
N LYS A 63 -8.60 13.45 -13.10
CA LYS A 63 -10.03 13.82 -13.25
C LYS A 63 -10.93 13.59 -12.04
N LYS A 64 -10.65 12.59 -11.21
CA LYS A 64 -11.51 12.09 -10.11
C LYS A 64 -10.82 12.12 -8.73
N GLY A 65 -9.57 12.56 -8.63
CA GLY A 65 -8.82 12.62 -7.37
C GLY A 65 -8.17 11.30 -6.94
N CYS A 66 -8.10 11.06 -5.63
CA CYS A 66 -7.48 9.87 -5.04
C CYS A 66 -8.50 8.74 -4.82
N LYS A 67 -8.18 7.53 -5.31
CA LYS A 67 -8.90 6.29 -5.00
C LYS A 67 -8.06 5.42 -4.09
N TYR A 68 -8.65 4.99 -2.97
CA TYR A 68 -8.00 4.17 -1.96
C TYR A 68 -8.41 2.71 -2.12
N TYR A 69 -7.43 1.82 -2.09
CA TYR A 69 -7.61 0.38 -2.01
C TYR A 69 -6.87 -0.09 -0.76
N LEU A 70 -7.63 -0.53 0.23
CA LEU A 70 -7.11 -0.97 1.53
C LEU A 70 -6.96 -2.49 1.57
N ASP A 71 -6.14 -2.98 2.49
CA ASP A 71 -6.05 -4.39 2.90
C ASP A 71 -5.82 -5.37 1.73
N LEU A 72 -4.83 -5.06 0.88
CA LEU A 72 -4.62 -5.79 -0.37
C LEU A 72 -3.84 -7.10 -0.22
N PHE A 73 -2.82 -7.18 0.65
CA PHE A 73 -1.98 -8.36 0.88
C PHE A 73 -1.04 -8.18 2.09
#